data_AF-A0A0S7ZGN5-F1
#
_entry.id   AF-A0A0S7ZGN5-F1
#
_cell.length_a   1.000
_cell.length_b   1.000
_cell.length_c   1.000
_cell.angle_alpha   90.00
_cell.angle_beta   90.00
_cell.angle_gamma   90.00
#
_symmetry.space_group_name_H-M   'P 1'
#
loop_
_entity.id
_entity.type
_entity.pdbx_description
1 polymer ?
#
loop_
_entity_poly.entity_id
_entity_poly.type
_entity_poly.pdbx_seq_one_letter_code
_entity_poly.pdbx_strand_id
1 'polypeptide(L)'
;MVILAIDPAVSKKIAYALFKNEDLKLYGKFDKVQDLAMLFNHNIDLVVTEEMYLGENPKTFGQLSKIVGKIELLCDLYNIKCREIAPATWKAHHGLM
;
A
#
# COMPACT_ATOMS: atom_id res chain seq x y z
N MET A 1 6.49 -1.49 16.49
CA MET A 1 6.46 -1.19 15.05
C MET A 1 5.02 -1.21 14.57
N VAL A 2 4.55 -0.12 13.97
CA VAL A 2 3.24 0.03 13.35
C VAL A 2 3.42 0.05 11.84
N ILE A 3 2.89 -0.96 11.16
CA ILE A 3 3.01 -1.13 9.71
C ILE A 3 1.63 -0.94 9.09
N LEU A 4 1.57 -0.14 8.03
CA LEU A 4 0.38 0.01 7.21
C LEU A 4 0.61 -0.62 5.84
N ALA A 5 0.00 -1.76 5.59
CA ALA A 5 0.00 -2.42 4.29
C ALA A 5 -1.15 -1.88 3.43
N ILE A 6 -0.87 -1.56 2.17
CA ILE A 6 -1.82 -1.01 1.21
C ILE A 6 -1.85 -1.89 -0.04
N ASP A 7 -3.05 -2.24 -0.49
CA ASP A 7 -3.33 -2.91 -1.75
C ASP A 7 -3.95 -1.91 -2.73
N PRO A 8 -3.15 -1.30 -3.64
CA PRO A 8 -3.60 -0.26 -4.54
C PRO A 8 -4.52 -0.83 -5.64
N ALA A 9 -5.60 -0.11 -5.96
CA ALA A 9 -6.55 -0.53 -6.98
C ALA A 9 -7.07 0.65 -7.81
N VAL A 10 -7.31 0.42 -9.10
CA VAL A 10 -7.81 1.45 -10.04
C VAL A 10 -9.33 1.48 -10.13
N SER A 11 -9.95 0.30 -10.29
CA SER A 11 -11.40 0.15 -10.51
C SER A 11 -12.15 -0.33 -9.27
N LYS A 12 -11.42 -0.58 -8.18
CA LYS A 12 -11.95 -1.02 -6.89
C LYS A 12 -11.47 -0.06 -5.81
N LYS A 13 -12.08 -0.14 -4.63
CA LYS A 13 -11.58 0.55 -3.44
C LYS A 13 -10.18 0.04 -3.11
N ILE A 14 -9.32 0.95 -2.67
CA ILE A 14 -7.98 0.63 -2.18
C ILE A 14 -8.15 -0.02 -0.81
N ALA A 15 -7.53 -1.18 -0.61
CA ALA A 15 -7.60 -1.90 0.66
C ALA A 15 -6.39 -1.61 1.53
N TYR A 16 -6.55 -1.74 2.85
CA TYR A 16 -5.45 -1.58 3.79
C TYR A 16 -5.57 -2.54 4.96
N ALA A 17 -4.42 -2.81 5.59
CA ALA A 17 -4.30 -3.52 6.85
C ALA A 17 -3.22 -2.84 7.72
N LEU A 18 -3.56 -2.53 8.96
CA LEU A 18 -2.67 -1.94 9.95
C LEU A 18 -2.28 -3.01 10.98
N PHE A 19 -0.97 -3.21 11.09
CA PHE A 19 -0.36 -4.13 12.02
C PHE A 19 0.37 -3.35 13.11
N LYS A 20 0.31 -3.83 14.35
CA LYS A 20 1.11 -3.30 15.46
C LYS A 20 1.79 -4.47 16.16
N ASN A 21 3.11 -4.54 16.05
CA ASN A 21 3.93 -5.66 16.55
C ASN A 21 3.37 -7.01 16.05
N GLU A 22 3.28 -7.16 14.73
CA GLU A 22 2.81 -8.37 14.02
C GLU A 22 1.31 -8.69 14.16
N ASP A 23 0.63 -8.15 15.16
CA ASP A 23 -0.81 -8.29 15.29
C ASP A 23 -1.56 -7.39 14.31
N LEU A 24 -2.53 -7.96 13.58
CA LEU A 24 -3.52 -7.19 12.83
C LEU A 24 -4.41 -6.41 13.81
N LYS A 25 -4.47 -5.09 13.66
CA LYS A 25 -5.30 -4.22 14.52
C LYS A 25 -6.50 -3.64 13.78
N LEU A 26 -6.32 -3.19 12.53
CA LEU A 26 -7.37 -2.59 11.71
C LEU A 26 -7.21 -3.06 10.27
N TYR A 27 -8.32 -3.16 9.56
CA TYR A 27 -8.31 -3.36 8.10
C TYR A 27 -9.56 -2.72 7.51
N GLY A 28 -9.49 -2.36 6.24
CA GLY A 28 -10.61 -1.71 5.60
C GLY A 28 -10.34 -1.38 4.15
N LYS A 29 -11.20 -0.51 3.62
CA LYS A 29 -11.10 0.00 2.25
C LYS A 29 -11.45 1.47 2.23
N PHE A 30 -10.78 2.22 1.36
CA PHE A 30 -11.11 3.62 1.09
C PHE A 30 -11.26 3.87 -0.42
N ASP A 31 -12.01 4.91 -0.75
CA ASP A 31 -12.34 5.25 -2.13
C ASP A 31 -11.25 6.11 -2.79
N LYS A 32 -10.49 6.87 -1.99
CA LYS A 32 -9.49 7.82 -2.49
C LYS A 32 -8.18 7.71 -1.71
N VAL A 33 -7.04 7.83 -2.41
CA VAL A 33 -5.70 7.79 -1.78
C VAL A 33 -5.54 8.84 -0.66
N GLN A 34 -6.19 10.00 -0.78
CA GLN A 34 -6.14 11.05 0.23
C GLN A 34 -6.70 10.61 1.59
N ASP A 35 -7.58 9.62 1.61
CA ASP A 35 -8.17 9.08 2.84
C ASP A 35 -7.12 8.34 3.69
N LEU A 36 -5.98 7.97 3.09
CA LEU A 36 -4.83 7.36 3.79
C LEU A 36 -4.32 8.25 4.93
N ALA A 37 -4.37 9.57 4.77
CA ALA A 37 -3.87 10.52 5.77
C ALA A 37 -4.60 10.39 7.13
N MET A 38 -5.86 9.91 7.13
CA MET A 38 -6.59 9.66 8.37
C MET A 38 -5.96 8.56 9.22
N LEU A 39 -5.26 7.61 8.58
CA LEU A 39 -4.61 6.48 9.25
C LEU A 39 -3.25 6.87 9.86
N PHE A 40 -2.65 7.99 9.45
CA PHE A 40 -1.34 8.42 9.95
C PHE A 40 -1.37 8.83 11.43
N ASN A 41 -2.55 9.14 11.97
CA ASN A 41 -2.75 9.36 13.42
C ASN A 41 -2.44 8.13 14.29
N HIS A 42 -2.25 6.95 13.69
CA HIS A 42 -1.85 5.73 14.40
C HIS A 42 -0.34 5.61 14.65
N ASN A 43 0.45 6.67 14.38
CA ASN A 43 1.91 6.67 14.49
C ASN A 43 2.54 5.56 13.62
N ILE A 44 2.26 5.61 12.32
CA ILE A 44 2.77 4.64 11.35
C ILE A 44 4.30 4.77 11.22
N ASP A 45 5.02 3.68 11.43
CA ASP A 45 6.48 3.63 11.26
C ASP A 45 6.87 3.34 9.81
N LEU A 46 6.05 2.52 9.12
CA LEU A 46 6.30 2.03 7.78
C LEU A 46 4.99 1.82 7.02
N VAL A 47 4.91 2.36 5.81
CA VAL A 47 3.92 1.99 4.81
C VAL A 47 4.54 0.98 3.85
N VAL A 48 3.81 -0.09 3.55
CA VAL A 48 4.18 -1.06 2.50
C VAL A 48 3.09 -1.15 1.45
N THR A 49 3.49 -1.20 0.18
CA THR A 49 2.58 -1.38 -0.96
C THR A 49 3.20 -2.35 -1.95
N GLU A 50 2.39 -2.97 -2.81
CA GLU A 50 2.91 -3.82 -3.88
C GLU A 50 3.61 -2.97 -4.95
N GLU A 51 4.74 -3.47 -5.45
CA GLU A 51 5.46 -2.87 -6.59
C GLU A 51 4.68 -3.13 -7.89
N MET A 52 4.57 -2.10 -8.73
CA MET A 52 3.82 -2.19 -9.97
C MET A 52 4.71 -2.68 -11.12
N TYR A 53 4.32 -3.78 -11.73
CA TYR A 53 4.96 -4.33 -12.93
C TYR A 53 4.14 -4.01 -14.17
N LEU A 54 4.82 -3.81 -15.30
CA LEU A 54 4.16 -3.66 -16.59
C LEU A 54 3.41 -4.95 -16.92
N GLY A 55 2.11 -4.97 -16.66
CA GLY A 55 1.21 -6.04 -17.09
C GLY A 55 0.79 -5.87 -18.55
N GLU A 56 -0.16 -6.70 -18.99
CA GLU A 56 -0.68 -6.69 -20.38
C GLU A 56 -1.42 -5.39 -20.75
N ASN A 57 -1.90 -4.61 -19.77
CA ASN A 57 -2.63 -3.36 -20.01
C ASN A 57 -1.85 -2.12 -19.54
N PRO A 58 -1.20 -1.38 -20.46
CA PRO A 58 -0.41 -0.19 -20.16
C PRO A 58 -1.23 0.94 -19.50
N LYS A 59 -2.53 1.04 -19.80
CA LYS A 59 -3.39 2.09 -19.23
C LYS A 59 -3.63 1.81 -17.75
N THR A 60 -3.97 0.57 -17.40
CA THR A 60 -4.17 0.14 -16.02
C THR A 60 -2.87 0.27 -15.23
N PHE A 61 -1.73 -0.12 -15.82
CA PHE A 61 -0.41 0.09 -15.23
C PHE A 61 -0.17 1.57 -14.90
N GLY A 62 -0.31 2.47 -15.88
CA GLY A 62 -0.08 3.90 -15.66
C GLY A 62 -1.03 4.52 -14.62
N GLN A 63 -2.25 3.99 -14.46
CA GLN A 63 -3.16 4.43 -13.40
C GLN A 63 -2.76 3.92 -12.02
N LEU A 64 -2.34 2.64 -11.91
CA LEU A 64 -1.81 2.07 -10.67
C LEU A 64 -0.52 2.76 -10.23
N SER A 65 0.44 2.98 -11.13
CA SER A 65 1.69 3.69 -10.82
C SER A 65 1.41 5.12 -10.30
N LYS A 66 0.38 5.80 -10.84
CA LYS A 66 -0.05 7.10 -10.32
C LYS A 66 -0.65 7.02 -8.91
N ILE A 67 -1.31 5.91 -8.56
CA ILE A 67 -1.84 5.69 -7.21
C ILE A 67 -0.69 5.45 -6.24
N VAL A 68 0.25 4.58 -6.61
CA VAL A 68 1.45 4.28 -5.80
C VAL A 68 2.29 5.54 -5.57
N GLY A 69 2.61 6.31 -6.62
CA GLY A 69 3.36 7.56 -6.45
C GLY A 69 2.64 8.61 -5.57
N LYS A 70 1.29 8.59 -5.51
CA LYS A 70 0.55 9.44 -4.55
C LYS A 70 0.67 8.94 -3.11
N ILE A 71 0.72 7.62 -2.90
CA ILE A 71 0.97 7.03 -1.59
C ILE A 71 2.36 7.43 -1.12
N GLU A 72 3.38 7.31 -1.97
CA GLU A 72 4.75 7.71 -1.66
C GLU A 72 4.84 9.20 -1.31
N LEU A 73 4.25 10.06 -2.14
CA LEU A 73 4.19 11.51 -1.86
C LEU A 73 3.55 11.82 -0.50
N LEU A 74 2.46 11.13 -0.15
CA LEU A 74 1.84 11.28 1.17
C LEU A 74 2.77 10.78 2.28
N CYS A 75 3.48 9.69 2.09
CA CYS A 75 4.45 9.20 3.07
C CYS A 75 5.58 10.23 3.30
N ASP A 76 6.12 10.80 2.22
CA ASP A 76 7.15 11.85 2.28
C ASP A 76 6.65 13.10 3.02
N LEU A 77 5.44 13.57 2.70
CA LEU A 77 4.83 14.75 3.35
C LEU A 77 4.64 14.57 4.85
N TYR A 78 4.43 13.34 5.32
CA TYR A 78 4.23 13.02 6.73
C TYR A 78 5.48 12.42 7.39
N ASN A 79 6.63 12.40 6.69
CA ASN A 79 7.89 11.82 7.15
C ASN A 79 7.76 10.35 7.60
N ILE A 80 6.99 9.57 6.85
CA ILE A 80 6.76 8.13 7.07
C ILE A 80 7.58 7.36 6.03
N LYS A 81 8.25 6.28 6.43
CA LYS A 81 8.95 5.42 5.49
C LYS A 81 7.96 4.69 4.60
N CYS A 82 8.19 4.68 3.29
CA CYS A 82 7.44 3.87 2.34
C CYS A 82 8.34 2.80 1.73
N ARG A 83 7.80 1.60 1.47
CA ARG A 83 8.51 0.53 0.77
C ARG A 83 7.59 -0.23 -0.17
N GLU A 84 8.02 -0.36 -1.41
CA GLU A 84 7.37 -1.25 -2.37
C GLU A 84 7.88 -2.69 -2.21
N ILE A 85 6.98 -3.66 -2.32
CA ILE A 85 7.27 -5.08 -2.22
C ILE A 85 6.89 -5.76 -3.53
N ALA A 86 7.86 -6.42 -4.16
CA ALA A 86 7.62 -7.22 -5.35
C ALA A 86 6.59 -8.34 -5.07
N PRO A 87 5.62 -8.60 -5.98
CA PRO A 87 4.63 -9.66 -5.82
C PRO A 87 5.26 -11.04 -5.64
N ALA A 88 6.37 -11.29 -6.35
CA ALA A 88 7.11 -12.54 -6.25
C ALA A 88 7.61 -12.80 -4.82
N THR A 89 8.03 -11.76 -4.09
CA THR A 89 8.58 -11.88 -2.74
C THR A 89 7.54 -12.41 -1.75
N TRP A 90 6.35 -11.81 -1.70
CA TRP A 90 5.32 -12.25 -0.76
C TRP A 90 4.68 -13.57 -1.19
N LYS A 91 4.54 -13.83 -2.49
CA LYS A 91 4.06 -15.12 -3.00
C LYS A 91 5.02 -16.27 -2.65
N ALA A 92 6.34 -16.05 -2.76
CA ALA A 92 7.34 -17.03 -2.34
C ALA A 92 7.18 -17.39 -0.87
N HIS A 93 7.05 -16.36 -0.03
CA HIS A 93 6.95 -16.50 1.42
C HIS A 93 5.73 -17.33 1.84
N HIS A 94 4.61 -17.21 1.10
CA HIS A 94 3.38 -17.95 1.37
C HIS A 94 3.22 -19.25 0.58
N GLY A 95 4.23 -19.69 -0.18
CA GLY A 95 4.16 -20.91 -0.99
C GLY A 95 3.12 -20.85 -2.12
N LEU A 96 2.91 -19.66 -2.70
CA LEU A 96 1.93 -19.40 -3.77
C LEU A 96 2.57 -19.31 -5.16
N MET A 97 3.81 -19.78 -5.31
CA MET A 97 4.53 -19.92 -6.58
C MET A 97 4.64 -21.37 -7.00
#